data_AF-A0A2R3QGB1-F1
#
_entry.id   AF-A0A2R3QGB1-F1
#
_cell.length_a   1.000
_cell.length_b   1.000
_cell.length_c   1.000
_cell.angle_alpha   90.00
_cell.angle_beta   90.00
_cell.angle_gamma   90.00
#
_symmetry.space_group_name_H-M   'P 1'
#
loop_
_entity.id
_entity.type
_entity.pdbx_description
1 polymer ?
#
loop_
_entity_poly.entity_id
_entity_poly.type
_entity_poly.pdbx_seq_one_letter_code
_entity_poly.pdbx_strand_id
1 'polypeptide(L)'
;MKPLATDAKPAMVGTVQMFRLTYDDGAIRTEPPLVTLAELRRTAQILYLRQDHLWQDRQKLEAQIRACIARGEDPAPTRAALAALEAHSAQVSAQHERTTELAAQVRAAARQPHIRAAHAQMQAELARAAAELPALFHPDNALKDTP
;
A
#
# COMPACT_ATOMS: atom_id res chain seq x y z
N MET A 1 -13.75 -10.23 14.02
CA MET A 1 -12.76 -9.40 13.33
C MET A 1 -13.44 -8.73 12.15
N LYS A 2 -13.08 -7.48 11.80
CA LYS A 2 -13.50 -6.94 10.50
C LYS A 2 -12.79 -7.72 9.39
N PRO A 3 -13.46 -8.00 8.27
CA PRO A 3 -12.87 -8.70 7.15
C PRO A 3 -11.70 -7.89 6.57
N LEU A 4 -10.66 -8.57 6.07
CA LEU A 4 -9.45 -7.96 5.53
C LEU A 4 -9.54 -7.78 4.03
N ALA A 5 -9.14 -6.61 3.53
CA ALA A 5 -9.06 -6.38 2.10
C ALA A 5 -7.96 -7.24 1.47
N THR A 6 -8.32 -8.01 0.44
CA THR A 6 -7.45 -8.93 -0.29
C THR A 6 -7.01 -8.39 -1.65
N ASP A 7 -7.79 -7.47 -2.22
CA ASP A 7 -7.56 -6.87 -3.53
C ASP A 7 -8.09 -5.43 -3.54
N ALA A 8 -7.45 -4.54 -4.28
CA ALA A 8 -7.87 -3.15 -4.47
C ALA A 8 -7.65 -2.77 -5.92
N LYS A 9 -8.76 -2.56 -6.64
CA LYS A 9 -8.72 -2.20 -8.06
C LYS A 9 -9.28 -0.80 -8.27
N PRO A 10 -8.62 0.06 -9.06
CA PRO A 10 -9.22 1.32 -9.45
C PRO A 10 -10.50 1.06 -10.24
N ALA A 11 -11.55 1.82 -9.93
CA ALA A 11 -12.83 1.78 -10.60
C ALA A 11 -13.27 3.21 -10.87
N MET A 12 -13.85 3.47 -12.05
CA MET A 12 -14.45 4.77 -12.34
C MET A 12 -15.94 4.72 -12.01
N VAL A 13 -16.40 5.66 -11.18
CA VAL A 13 -17.83 5.87 -10.92
C VAL A 13 -18.16 7.28 -11.40
N GLY A 14 -18.74 7.35 -12.61
CA GLY A 14 -18.82 8.61 -13.35
C GLY A 14 -17.43 9.16 -13.67
N THR A 15 -17.15 10.39 -13.23
CA THR A 15 -15.85 11.06 -13.41
C THR A 15 -14.90 10.89 -12.21
N VAL A 16 -15.35 10.24 -11.14
CA VAL A 16 -14.59 10.11 -9.90
C VAL A 16 -13.84 8.77 -9.89
N GLN A 17 -12.54 8.83 -9.64
CA GLN A 17 -11.73 7.63 -9.39
C GLN A 17 -12.05 7.08 -8.00
N MET A 18 -12.48 5.83 -7.96
CA MET A 18 -12.79 5.07 -6.76
C MET A 18 -11.91 3.82 -6.70
N PHE A 19 -11.94 3.12 -5.58
CA PHE A 19 -11.25 1.85 -5.38
C PHE A 19 -12.23 0.78 -4.95
N ARG A 20 -12.29 -0.31 -5.70
CA ARG A 20 -13.02 -1.52 -5.37
C ARG A 20 -12.14 -2.41 -4.50
N LEU A 21 -12.46 -2.48 -3.22
CA LEU A 21 -11.88 -3.40 -2.26
C LEU A 21 -12.66 -4.71 -2.26
N THR A 22 -11.96 -5.82 -2.44
CA THR A 22 -12.48 -7.17 -2.19
C THR A 22 -11.99 -7.63 -0.83
N TYR A 23 -12.86 -8.24 -0.05
CA TYR A 23 -12.56 -8.70 1.31
C TYR A 23 -12.48 -10.24 1.37
N ASP A 24 -11.89 -10.78 2.44
CA ASP A 24 -11.75 -12.23 2.68
C ASP A 24 -13.08 -12.96 2.91
N ASP A 25 -14.12 -12.25 3.37
CA ASP A 25 -15.50 -12.72 3.44
C ASP A 25 -16.24 -12.66 2.09
N GLY A 26 -15.57 -12.22 1.03
CA GLY A 26 -16.14 -12.05 -0.31
C GLY A 26 -16.93 -10.75 -0.49
N ALA A 27 -17.03 -9.90 0.54
CA ALA A 27 -17.67 -8.60 0.40
C ALA A 27 -16.87 -7.71 -0.55
N ILE A 28 -17.58 -6.86 -1.30
CA ILE A 28 -16.99 -5.88 -2.19
C ILE A 28 -17.45 -4.50 -1.76
N ARG A 29 -16.51 -3.56 -1.59
CA ARG A 29 -16.82 -2.15 -1.30
C ARG A 29 -16.11 -1.24 -2.27
N THR A 30 -16.78 -0.19 -2.72
CA THR A 30 -16.21 0.81 -3.62
C THR A 30 -16.15 2.13 -2.89
N GLU A 31 -14.95 2.65 -2.66
CA GLU A 31 -14.74 3.83 -1.82
C GLU A 31 -13.74 4.81 -2.46
N PRO A 32 -13.78 6.10 -2.08
CA PRO A 32 -12.78 7.07 -2.55
C PRO A 32 -11.38 6.75 -2.03
N PRO A 33 -10.32 7.21 -2.74
CA PRO A 33 -8.93 6.85 -2.42
C PRO A 33 -8.52 7.14 -0.97
N LEU A 34 -8.92 8.30 -0.43
CA LEU A 34 -8.58 8.70 0.93
C LEU A 34 -9.25 7.82 2.00
N VAL A 35 -10.50 7.40 1.74
CA VAL A 35 -11.24 6.52 2.66
C VAL A 35 -10.63 5.12 2.63
N THR A 36 -10.36 4.60 1.44
CA THR A 36 -9.63 3.34 1.24
C THR A 36 -8.30 3.33 1.98
N LEU A 37 -7.49 4.40 1.85
CA LEU A 37 -6.21 4.51 2.56
C LEU A 37 -6.36 4.61 4.08
N ALA A 38 -7.41 5.27 4.58
CA ALA A 38 -7.69 5.37 6.02
C ALA A 38 -8.05 4.00 6.61
N GLU A 39 -8.90 3.22 5.94
CA GLU A 39 -9.24 1.86 6.36
C GLU A 39 -8.03 0.91 6.32
N LEU A 40 -7.21 0.97 5.27
CA LEU A 40 -5.98 0.16 5.18
C LEU A 40 -4.97 0.54 6.27
N ARG A 41 -4.81 1.84 6.57
CA ARG A 41 -3.95 2.29 7.67
C ARG A 41 -4.44 1.79 9.02
N ARG A 42 -5.74 1.89 9.28
CA ARG A 42 -6.36 1.40 10.53
C ARG A 42 -6.13 -0.10 10.68
N THR A 43 -6.33 -0.85 9.60
CA THR A 43 -6.12 -2.30 9.56
C THR A 43 -4.67 -2.67 9.84
N ALA A 44 -3.71 -2.01 9.17
CA ALA A 44 -2.29 -2.21 9.41
C ALA A 44 -1.90 -1.96 10.87
N GLN A 45 -2.46 -0.91 11.50
CA GLN A 45 -2.22 -0.59 12.91
C GLN A 45 -2.78 -1.65 13.86
N ILE A 46 -3.97 -2.19 13.59
CA ILE A 46 -4.54 -3.31 14.35
C ILE A 46 -3.65 -4.55 14.25
N LEU A 47 -3.18 -4.86 13.03
CA LEU A 47 -2.30 -6.01 12.80
C LEU A 47 -0.96 -5.84 13.51
N TYR A 48 -0.38 -4.64 13.50
CA TYR A 48 0.84 -4.32 14.24
C TYR A 48 0.68 -4.53 15.75
N LEU A 49 -0.39 -4.00 16.35
CA LEU A 49 -0.67 -4.22 17.78
C LEU A 49 -0.86 -5.71 18.10
N ARG A 50 -1.47 -6.46 17.18
CA ARG A 50 -1.63 -7.90 17.32
C ARG A 50 -0.29 -8.63 17.26
N GLN A 51 0.62 -8.26 16.37
CA GLN A 51 1.98 -8.82 16.32
C GLN A 51 2.72 -8.58 17.64
N ASP A 52 2.59 -7.38 18.22
CA ASP A 52 3.21 -7.08 19.51
C ASP A 52 2.66 -7.97 20.64
N HIS A 53 1.33 -8.15 20.72
CA HIS A 53 0.74 -9.08 21.68
C HIS A 53 1.20 -10.53 21.46
N LEU A 54 1.26 -11.00 20.21
CA LEU A 54 1.74 -12.35 19.91
C LEU A 54 3.21 -12.54 20.27
N TRP A 55 4.03 -11.49 20.11
CA TRP A 55 5.42 -11.50 20.56
C TRP A 55 5.50 -11.64 22.09
N GLN A 56 4.67 -10.90 22.84
CA GLN A 56 4.61 -11.04 24.30
C GLN A 56 4.15 -12.43 24.74
N ASP A 57 3.14 -13.00 24.08
CA ASP A 57 2.64 -14.34 24.39
C ASP A 57 3.67 -15.43 24.08
N ARG A 58 4.46 -15.25 23.02
CA ARG A 58 5.60 -16.13 22.71
C ARG A 58 6.60 -16.13 23.86
N GLN A 59 6.99 -14.95 24.34
CA GLN A 59 7.94 -14.83 25.47
C GLN A 59 7.41 -15.54 26.73
N LYS A 60 6.10 -15.43 27.01
CA LYS A 60 5.46 -16.14 28.14
C LYS A 60 5.52 -17.65 27.97
N LEU A 61 5.18 -18.17 26.79
CA LEU A 61 5.23 -19.61 26.51
C LEU A 61 6.67 -20.15 26.59
N GLU A 62 7.66 -19.42 26.07
CA GLU A 62 9.06 -19.80 26.20
C GLU A 62 9.52 -19.83 27.66
N ALA A 63 9.09 -18.87 28.49
CA ALA A 63 9.37 -18.86 29.92
C ALA A 63 8.69 -20.02 30.64
N GLN A 64 7.45 -20.36 30.29
CA GLN A 64 6.74 -21.52 30.82
C GLN A 64 7.42 -22.83 30.45
N ILE A 65 7.90 -22.98 29.20
CA ILE A 65 8.67 -24.16 28.78
C ILE A 65 9.91 -24.31 29.66
N ARG A 66 10.67 -23.22 29.88
CA ARG A 66 11.84 -23.24 30.77
C ARG A 66 11.47 -23.63 32.21
N ALA A 67 10.34 -23.12 32.71
CA ALA A 67 9.85 -23.45 34.06
C ALA A 67 9.43 -24.92 34.19
N CYS A 68 8.71 -25.49 33.22
CA CYS A 68 8.35 -26.91 33.20
C CYS A 68 9.60 -27.79 33.23
N ILE A 69 10.59 -27.48 32.38
CA ILE A 69 11.86 -28.20 32.35
C ILE A 69 12.58 -28.13 33.71
N ALA A 70 12.64 -26.94 34.32
CA ALA A 70 13.28 -26.76 35.63
C ALA A 70 12.56 -27.53 36.76
N ARG A 71 11.25 -27.78 36.62
CA ARG A 71 10.44 -28.55 37.57
C ARG A 71 10.42 -30.05 37.28
N GLY A 72 11.03 -30.51 36.18
CA GLY A 72 10.94 -31.90 35.72
C GLY A 72 9.55 -32.27 35.18
N GLU A 73 8.72 -31.28 34.84
CA GLU A 73 7.40 -31.47 34.24
C GLU A 73 7.54 -31.60 32.71
N ASP A 74 6.60 -32.31 32.07
CA ASP A 74 6.57 -32.43 30.62
C ASP A 74 6.18 -31.08 29.95
N PRO A 75 7.06 -30.47 29.12
CA PRO A 75 6.75 -29.23 28.43
C PRO A 75 5.96 -29.43 27.11
N ALA A 76 5.63 -30.67 26.72
CA ALA A 76 4.91 -30.98 25.47
C ALA A 76 3.66 -30.11 25.20
N PRO A 77 2.72 -29.91 26.16
CA PRO A 77 1.54 -29.08 25.89
C PRO A 77 1.90 -27.62 25.62
N THR A 78 2.87 -27.06 26.35
CA THR A 78 3.32 -25.67 26.16
C THR A 78 4.07 -25.50 24.83
N ARG A 79 4.83 -26.52 24.40
CA ARG A 79 5.47 -26.55 23.07
C ARG A 79 4.44 -26.60 21.94
N ALA A 80 3.37 -27.38 22.10
CA ALA A 80 2.28 -27.42 21.12
C ALA A 80 1.58 -26.04 21.02
N ALA A 81 1.33 -25.38 22.16
CA ALA A 81 0.78 -24.02 22.18
C ALA A 81 1.71 -23.01 21.49
N LEU A 82 3.03 -23.13 21.69
CA LEU A 82 4.01 -22.26 21.02
C LEU A 82 4.00 -22.47 19.50
N ALA A 83 3.96 -23.71 19.01
CA ALA A 83 3.88 -23.99 17.58
C ALA A 83 2.61 -23.42 16.93
N ALA A 84 1.46 -23.52 17.62
CA ALA A 84 0.22 -22.90 17.17
C ALA A 84 0.30 -21.35 17.14
N LEU A 85 0.95 -20.75 18.14
CA LEU A 85 1.20 -19.32 18.19
C LEU A 85 2.10 -18.83 17.05
N GLU A 86 3.15 -19.60 16.72
CA GLU A 86 4.06 -19.30 15.61
C GLU A 86 3.34 -19.30 14.25
N ALA A 87 2.49 -20.31 14.01
CA ALA A 87 1.66 -20.36 12.80
C ALA A 87 0.72 -19.14 12.72
N HIS A 88 0.09 -18.77 13.84
CA HIS A 88 -0.78 -17.60 13.90
C HIS A 88 -0.02 -16.28 13.70
N SER A 89 1.20 -16.18 14.24
CA SER A 89 2.09 -15.02 14.04
C SER A 89 2.51 -14.86 12.58
N ALA A 90 2.84 -15.96 11.91
CA ALA A 90 3.15 -15.97 10.48
C ALA A 90 1.95 -15.47 9.65
N GLN A 91 0.74 -15.92 9.97
CA GLN A 91 -0.48 -15.48 9.29
C GLN A 91 -0.73 -13.97 9.47
N VAL A 92 -0.61 -13.45 10.70
CA VAL A 92 -0.81 -12.02 10.97
C VAL A 92 0.24 -11.17 10.27
N SER A 93 1.48 -11.65 10.19
CA SER A 93 2.56 -10.94 9.48
C SER A 93 2.32 -10.87 7.98
N ALA A 94 1.93 -11.99 7.34
CA ALA A 94 1.54 -12.00 5.93
C ALA A 94 0.34 -11.08 5.64
N GLN A 95 -0.63 -11.00 6.57
CA GLN A 95 -1.76 -10.06 6.47
C GLN A 95 -1.31 -8.60 6.58
N HIS A 96 -0.36 -8.31 7.47
CA HIS A 96 0.18 -6.96 7.64
C HIS A 96 0.89 -6.50 6.37
N GLU A 97 1.81 -7.31 5.85
CA GLU A 97 2.53 -7.04 4.60
C GLU A 97 1.56 -6.77 3.45
N ARG A 98 0.58 -7.66 3.24
CA ARG A 98 -0.43 -7.50 2.21
C ARG A 98 -1.22 -6.20 2.37
N THR A 99 -1.59 -5.83 3.59
CA THR A 99 -2.32 -4.58 3.85
C THR A 99 -1.47 -3.36 3.51
N THR A 100 -0.18 -3.38 3.84
CA THR A 100 0.75 -2.29 3.51
C THR A 100 1.01 -2.17 2.02
N GLU A 101 1.13 -3.30 1.32
CA GLU A 101 1.29 -3.37 -0.13
C GLU A 101 0.06 -2.82 -0.84
N LEU A 102 -1.13 -3.23 -0.41
CA LEU A 102 -2.40 -2.71 -0.95
C LEU A 102 -2.51 -1.20 -0.78
N ALA A 103 -2.10 -0.68 0.37
CA ALA A 103 -2.06 0.76 0.60
C ALA A 103 -1.07 1.46 -0.34
N ALA A 104 0.08 0.85 -0.64
CA ALA A 104 1.04 1.38 -1.60
C ALA A 104 0.46 1.39 -3.03
N GLN A 105 -0.20 0.30 -3.44
CA GLN A 105 -0.87 0.20 -4.74
C GLN A 105 -1.97 1.27 -4.90
N VAL A 106 -2.81 1.47 -3.88
CA VAL A 106 -3.84 2.52 -3.87
C VAL A 106 -3.20 3.91 -4.00
N ARG A 107 -2.11 4.21 -3.28
CA ARG A 107 -1.39 5.49 -3.41
C ARG A 107 -0.84 5.70 -4.82
N ALA A 108 -0.24 4.67 -5.42
CA ALA A 108 0.32 4.74 -6.75
C ALA A 108 -0.77 4.97 -7.81
N ALA A 109 -1.84 4.18 -7.76
CA ALA A 109 -2.97 4.27 -8.68
C ALA A 109 -3.72 5.60 -8.55
N ALA A 110 -3.87 6.16 -7.34
CA ALA A 110 -4.52 7.45 -7.12
C ALA A 110 -3.69 8.63 -7.65
N ARG A 111 -2.36 8.52 -7.72
CA ARG A 111 -1.48 9.57 -8.26
C ARG A 111 -1.34 9.51 -9.78
N GLN A 112 -1.60 8.36 -10.38
CA GLN A 112 -1.36 8.11 -11.80
C GLN A 112 -2.08 9.09 -12.75
N PRO A 113 -3.34 9.50 -12.52
CA PRO A 113 -3.99 10.49 -13.36
C PRO A 113 -3.29 11.85 -13.36
N HIS A 114 -2.83 12.31 -12.20
CA HIS A 114 -2.13 13.59 -12.06
C HIS A 114 -0.77 13.56 -12.78
N ILE A 115 -0.04 12.45 -12.66
CA ILE A 115 1.25 12.25 -13.35
C ILE A 115 1.04 12.25 -14.87
N ARG A 116 0.02 11.56 -15.37
CA ARG A 116 -0.31 11.54 -16.81
C ARG A 116 -0.71 12.93 -17.33
N ALA A 117 -1.52 13.66 -16.57
CA ALA A 117 -1.93 15.02 -16.93
C ALA A 117 -0.73 15.98 -17.02
N ALA A 118 0.16 15.94 -16.02
CA ALA A 118 1.38 16.75 -16.01
C ALA A 118 2.31 16.40 -17.20
N HIS A 119 2.46 15.10 -17.50
CA HIS A 119 3.26 14.67 -18.65
C HIS A 119 2.65 15.14 -19.98
N ALA A 120 1.33 15.05 -20.14
CA ALA A 120 0.65 15.53 -21.33
C ALA A 120 0.79 17.06 -21.51
N GLN A 121 0.69 17.83 -20.42
CA GLN A 121 0.93 19.27 -20.44
C GLN A 121 2.37 19.59 -20.86
N MET A 122 3.36 18.92 -20.24
CA MET A 122 4.77 19.11 -20.61
C MET A 122 5.02 18.78 -22.08
N GLN A 123 4.44 17.70 -22.61
CA GLN A 123 4.55 17.35 -24.03
C GLN A 123 3.90 18.40 -24.94
N ALA A 124 2.75 18.95 -24.54
CA ALA A 124 2.08 20.01 -25.29
C ALA A 124 2.92 21.30 -25.34
N GLU A 125 3.52 21.70 -24.22
CA GLU A 125 4.41 22.87 -24.16
C GLU A 125 5.67 22.66 -25.00
N LEU A 126 6.28 21.47 -24.94
CA LEU A 126 7.42 21.13 -25.80
C LEU A 126 7.05 21.17 -27.28
N ALA A 127 5.89 20.63 -27.67
CA ALA A 127 5.41 20.68 -29.05
C ALA A 127 5.14 22.12 -29.51
N ARG A 128 4.59 22.97 -28.64
CA ARG A 128 4.36 24.39 -28.91
C ARG A 128 5.68 25.14 -29.10
N ALA A 129 6.64 24.97 -28.19
CA ALA A 129 7.96 25.57 -28.31
C ALA A 129 8.69 25.11 -29.59
N ALA A 130 8.57 23.83 -29.94
CA ALA A 130 9.11 23.29 -31.19
C ALA A 130 8.47 23.93 -32.44
N ALA A 131 7.20 24.28 -32.39
CA ALA A 131 6.49 24.94 -33.49
C ALA A 131 6.80 26.46 -33.59
N GLU A 132 7.17 27.11 -32.48
CA GLU A 132 7.52 28.54 -32.43
C GLU A 132 9.02 28.79 -32.77
N LEU A 133 9.89 27.79 -32.58
CA LEU A 133 11.33 27.87 -32.90
C LEU A 133 11.66 28.30 -34.35
N PRO A 134 10.98 27.80 -35.41
CA PRO A 134 11.23 28.24 -36.79
C PRO A 134 10.99 29.73 -37.03
N ALA A 135 10.10 30.38 -36.27
CA ALA A 135 9.79 31.80 -36.41
C ALA A 135 10.88 32.71 -35.78
N LEU A 136 11.67 32.19 -34.83
CA LEU A 136 12.78 32.90 -34.18
C LEU A 136 14.09 32.83 -34.97
N PHE A 137 14.22 31.88 -35.90
CA PHE A 137 15.41 31.68 -36.75
C PHE A 137 15.13 31.96 -38.24
N HIS A 138 14.25 32.91 -38.54
CA HIS A 138 14.15 33.42 -39.91
C HIS A 138 15.47 34.12 -40.30
N PRO A 139 16.12 33.72 -41.41
CA PRO A 139 17.38 34.33 -41.86
C PRO A 139 17.23 35.79 -42.34
N ASP A 140 16.02 36.34 -42.41
CA ASP A 140 15.75 37.69 -42.94
C ASP A 140 15.85 38.83 -41.90
N ASN A 141 16.14 38.54 -40.63
CA ASN A 141 16.36 39.57 -39.59
C ASN A 141 17.83 39.97 -39.40
N ALA A 142 18.75 39.45 -40.21
CA ALA A 142 20.12 39.95 -40.29
C ALA A 142 20.30 40.66 -41.63
N LEU A 143 20.71 41.92 -41.61
CA LEU A 143 21.07 42.78 -42.76
C LEU A 143 19.94 43.68 -43.33
N LYS A 144 19.38 44.59 -42.52
CA LYS A 144 18.83 45.85 -43.07
C LYS A 144 19.31 47.14 -42.43
N ASP A 145 20.15 47.10 -41.41
CA ASP A 145 20.73 48.30 -40.81
C ASP A 145 22.26 48.24 -40.82
N THR A 146 22.86 48.60 -41.96
CA THR A 146 24.21 49.18 -42.00
C THR A 146 24.20 50.32 -43.02
N PRO A 147 24.74 51.51 -42.66
CA PRO A 147 24.55 52.78 -43.36
C PRO A 147 25.13 52.84 -44.77
#